data_AF-A0A4Q5V522-F1
#
_entry.id   AF-A0A4Q5V522-F1
#
_cell.length_a   1.000
_cell.length_b   1.000
_cell.length_c   1.000
_cell.angle_alpha   90.00
_cell.angle_beta   90.00
_cell.angle_gamma   90.00
#
_symmetry.space_group_name_H-M   'P 1'
#
loop_
_entity.id
_entity.type
_entity.pdbx_description
1 polymer ?
#
loop_
_entity_poly.entity_id
_entity_poly.type
_entity_poly.pdbx_seq_one_letter_code
_entity_poly.pdbx_strand_id
1 'polypeptide(L)'
;AINRKQEFKQTLVKKGATIGANATIVCGVEIGEYAFIGAGTVVTKPVQPYALVVGNPGKQIGWMSERGARLIFTENGLATCKLTGEIYHLKADVVSKWNSD
;
A
#
# COMPACT_ATOMS: atom_id res chain seq x y z
N ALA A 1 14.86 -0.17 34.48
CA ALA A 1 13.93 -0.48 33.39
C ALA A 1 14.22 -1.89 32.87
N ILE A 2 13.20 -2.70 32.60
CA ILE A 2 13.37 -4.07 32.08
C ILE A 2 13.67 -3.97 30.58
N ASN A 3 14.78 -4.55 30.13
CA ASN A 3 15.20 -4.53 28.72
C ASN A 3 14.61 -5.74 27.98
N ARG A 4 13.68 -5.50 27.05
CA ARG A 4 12.99 -6.52 26.24
C ARG A 4 13.26 -6.39 24.74
N LYS A 5 14.47 -5.96 24.36
CA LYS A 5 14.85 -5.75 22.94
C LYS A 5 14.61 -7.00 22.06
N GLN A 6 14.66 -8.20 22.64
CA GLN A 6 14.41 -9.46 21.94
C GLN A 6 12.95 -9.63 21.47
N GLU A 7 11.99 -8.88 22.04
CA GLU A 7 10.57 -8.96 21.68
C GLU A 7 10.18 -7.98 20.55
N PHE A 8 11.13 -7.16 20.06
CA PHE A 8 10.85 -6.21 18.99
C PHE A 8 10.56 -6.91 17.67
N LYS A 9 9.42 -6.58 17.07
CA LYS A 9 9.04 -7.04 15.74
C LYS A 9 9.45 -6.01 14.70
N GLN A 10 10.15 -6.45 13.67
CA GLN A 10 10.53 -5.61 12.54
C GLN A 10 9.29 -5.15 11.77
N THR A 11 9.21 -3.86 11.45
CA THR A 11 8.24 -3.32 10.50
C THR A 11 8.99 -2.99 9.21
N LEU A 12 8.66 -3.67 8.11
CA LEU A 12 9.31 -3.44 6.83
C LEU A 12 8.48 -2.48 5.98
N VAL A 13 9.05 -1.35 5.58
CA VAL A 13 8.43 -0.39 4.66
C VAL A 13 9.17 -0.47 3.33
N LYS A 14 8.49 -0.94 2.28
CA LYS A 14 9.09 -1.11 0.95
C LYS A 14 9.11 0.20 0.16
N LYS A 15 9.82 0.17 -0.97
CA LYS A 15 10.08 1.33 -1.83
C LYS A 15 8.79 2.06 -2.21
N GLY A 16 8.83 3.39 -2.13
CA GLY A 16 7.75 4.27 -2.61
C GLY A 16 6.46 4.23 -1.79
N ALA A 17 6.37 3.43 -0.72
CA ALA A 17 5.23 3.46 0.17
C ALA A 17 5.03 4.85 0.80
N THR A 18 3.79 5.30 0.87
CA THR A 18 3.41 6.57 1.48
C THR A 18 2.71 6.31 2.81
N ILE A 19 3.21 6.92 3.88
CA ILE A 19 2.59 6.89 5.21
C ILE A 19 1.97 8.26 5.47
N GLY A 20 0.65 8.33 5.44
CA GLY A 20 -0.10 9.55 5.68
C GLY A 20 0.13 10.14 7.07
N ALA A 21 -0.11 11.44 7.19
CA ALA A 21 0.06 12.16 8.46
C ALA A 21 -0.71 11.48 9.59
N ASN A 22 -0.05 11.32 10.75
CA ASN A 22 -0.62 10.69 11.94
C ASN A 22 -1.11 9.24 11.75
N ALA A 23 -0.65 8.53 10.73
CA ALA A 23 -0.89 7.10 10.62
C ALA A 23 -0.06 6.33 11.67
N THR A 24 -0.63 5.26 12.20
CA THR A 24 0.00 4.37 13.18
C THR A 24 0.18 2.98 12.59
N ILE A 25 1.37 2.43 12.67
CA ILE A 25 1.70 1.10 12.13
C ILE A 25 2.03 0.17 13.30
N VAL A 26 1.25 -0.91 13.48
CA VAL A 26 1.55 -1.94 14.47
C VAL A 26 2.83 -2.68 14.07
N CYS A 27 3.72 -2.96 15.02
CA CYS A 27 4.98 -3.63 14.74
C CYS A 27 4.80 -5.06 14.20
N GLY A 28 5.73 -5.50 13.34
CA GLY A 28 5.67 -6.83 12.71
C GLY A 28 4.88 -6.91 11.40
N VAL A 29 4.45 -5.78 10.85
CA VAL A 29 3.77 -5.73 9.55
C VAL A 29 4.71 -5.28 8.44
N GLU A 30 4.44 -5.75 7.23
CA GLU A 30 5.08 -5.30 6.01
C GLU A 30 4.16 -4.34 5.24
N ILE A 31 4.71 -3.24 4.74
CA ILE A 31 4.04 -2.30 3.85
C ILE A 31 4.65 -2.46 2.45
N GLY A 32 3.82 -2.91 1.51
CA GLY A 32 4.19 -3.16 0.13
C GLY A 32 4.66 -1.93 -0.65
N GLU A 33 5.31 -2.17 -1.79
CA GLU A 33 5.81 -1.10 -2.66
C GLU A 33 4.69 -0.19 -3.13
N TYR A 34 4.90 1.12 -3.06
CA TYR A 34 3.93 2.14 -3.47
C TYR A 34 2.55 2.03 -2.80
N ALA A 35 2.43 1.28 -1.70
CA ALA A 35 1.21 1.29 -0.89
C ALA A 35 0.96 2.70 -0.34
N PHE A 36 -0.31 3.07 -0.22
CA PHE A 36 -0.72 4.39 0.24
C PHE A 36 -1.55 4.25 1.51
N ILE A 37 -0.96 4.59 2.65
CA ILE A 37 -1.63 4.63 3.94
C ILE A 37 -2.21 6.03 4.13
N GLY A 38 -3.54 6.14 4.22
CA GLY A 38 -4.21 7.43 4.44
C GLY A 38 -3.87 8.04 5.80
N ALA A 39 -4.07 9.34 5.93
CA ALA A 39 -3.87 10.05 7.20
C ALA A 39 -4.74 9.45 8.33
N GLY A 40 -4.18 9.37 9.54
CA GLY A 40 -4.88 8.84 10.73
C GLY A 40 -5.15 7.33 10.69
N THR A 41 -4.64 6.60 9.72
CA THR A 41 -4.91 5.16 9.55
C THR A 41 -4.14 4.32 10.57
N VAL A 42 -4.78 3.28 11.12
CA VAL A 42 -4.12 2.31 12.02
C VAL A 42 -3.93 0.98 11.30
N VAL A 43 -2.70 0.69 10.88
CA VAL A 43 -2.37 -0.54 10.14
C VAL A 43 -2.07 -1.67 11.12
N THR A 44 -2.91 -2.70 11.08
CA THR A 44 -2.80 -3.89 11.95
C THR A 44 -2.41 -5.17 11.22
N LYS A 45 -2.32 -5.14 9.88
CA LYS A 45 -2.02 -6.29 9.01
C LYS A 45 -1.07 -5.87 7.88
N PRO A 46 -0.35 -6.81 7.24
CA PRO A 46 0.44 -6.51 6.05
C PRO A 46 -0.38 -5.82 4.96
N VAL A 47 0.24 -4.88 4.26
CA VAL A 47 -0.39 -4.08 3.21
C VAL A 47 0.23 -4.45 1.86
N GLN A 48 -0.62 -4.79 0.88
CA GLN A 48 -0.18 -5.21 -0.44
C GLN A 48 0.46 -4.04 -1.22
N PRO A 49 1.36 -4.31 -2.18
CA PRO A 49 1.87 -3.29 -3.09
C PRO A 49 0.73 -2.51 -3.76
N TYR A 50 0.89 -1.21 -3.94
CA TYR A 50 -0.09 -0.30 -4.52
C TYR A 50 -1.41 -0.16 -3.75
N ALA A 51 -1.63 -0.85 -2.61
CA ALA A 51 -2.91 -0.79 -1.91
C ALA A 51 -3.15 0.59 -1.28
N LEU A 52 -4.37 1.12 -1.43
CA LEU A 52 -4.84 2.30 -0.72
C LEU A 52 -5.62 1.87 0.53
N VAL A 53 -5.08 2.18 1.71
CA VAL A 53 -5.61 1.75 3.02
C VAL A 53 -5.99 2.97 3.86
N VAL A 54 -7.20 2.97 4.43
CA VAL A 54 -7.69 4.05 5.30
C VAL A 54 -8.41 3.53 6.55
N GLY A 55 -8.48 4.36 7.60
CA GLY A 55 -9.34 4.14 8.78
C GLY A 55 -8.66 3.45 9.96
N ASN A 56 -9.43 3.21 11.02
CA ASN A 56 -9.00 2.53 12.24
C ASN A 56 -10.04 1.47 12.66
N PRO A 57 -9.76 0.16 12.51
CA PRO A 57 -8.56 -0.40 11.90
C PRO A 57 -8.51 -0.12 10.38
N GLY A 58 -7.30 -0.07 9.83
CA GLY A 58 -7.06 0.21 8.41
C GLY A 58 -7.67 -0.87 7.52
N LYS A 59 -8.43 -0.44 6.52
CA LYS A 59 -9.03 -1.30 5.49
C LYS A 59 -8.62 -0.82 4.10
N GLN A 60 -8.33 -1.76 3.21
CA GLN A 60 -8.08 -1.45 1.82
C GLN A 60 -9.37 -1.00 1.14
N ILE A 61 -9.34 0.14 0.44
CA ILE A 61 -10.47 0.73 -0.29
C ILE A 61 -10.20 0.91 -1.79
N GLY A 62 -9.03 0.48 -2.24
CA GLY A 62 -8.63 0.56 -3.64
C GLY A 62 -7.13 0.41 -3.81
N TRP A 63 -6.64 1.02 -4.89
CA TRP A 63 -5.26 0.93 -5.35
C TRP A 63 -4.76 2.29 -5.82
N MET A 64 -3.45 2.49 -5.78
CA MET A 64 -2.76 3.72 -6.09
C MET A 64 -1.65 3.47 -7.10
N SER A 65 -1.39 4.39 -8.01
CA SER A 65 -0.23 4.34 -8.90
C SER A 65 1.05 4.76 -8.18
N GLU A 66 2.21 4.53 -8.79
CA GLU A 66 3.51 5.01 -8.30
C GLU A 66 3.56 6.54 -8.10
N ARG A 67 2.65 7.28 -8.76
CA ARG A 67 2.57 8.75 -8.71
C ARG A 67 1.47 9.28 -7.80
N GLY A 68 0.83 8.42 -7.01
CA GLY A 68 -0.23 8.85 -6.09
C GLY A 68 -1.55 9.20 -6.78
N ALA A 69 -1.88 8.56 -7.91
CA ALA A 69 -3.21 8.62 -8.50
C ALA A 69 -4.00 7.36 -8.19
N ARG A 70 -5.28 7.49 -7.81
CA ARG A 70 -6.13 6.32 -7.57
C ARG A 70 -6.36 5.55 -8.87
N LEU A 71 -6.07 4.25 -8.84
CA LEU A 71 -6.31 3.34 -9.97
C LEU A 71 -7.76 2.86 -9.94
N ILE A 72 -8.40 2.93 -11.11
CA ILE A 72 -9.76 2.43 -11.33
C ILE A 72 -9.64 1.29 -12.33
N PHE A 73 -9.84 0.06 -11.86
CA PHE A 73 -9.74 -1.12 -12.70
C PHE A 73 -11.05 -1.36 -13.45
N THR A 74 -10.91 -1.70 -14.73
CA THR A 74 -11.99 -2.17 -15.61
C THR A 74 -12.29 -3.65 -15.36
N GLU A 75 -13.35 -4.18 -15.96
CA GLU A 75 -13.72 -5.61 -15.87
C GLU A 75 -12.61 -6.55 -16.34
N ASN A 76 -11.76 -6.08 -17.26
CA ASN A 76 -10.60 -6.82 -17.76
C ASN A 76 -9.37 -6.75 -16.83
N GLY A 77 -9.50 -6.15 -15.65
CA GLY A 77 -8.40 -6.02 -14.68
C GLY A 77 -7.34 -4.99 -15.06
N LEU A 78 -7.60 -4.09 -16.01
CA LEU A 78 -6.67 -3.03 -16.41
C LEU A 78 -7.05 -1.67 -15.84
N ALA A 79 -6.06 -0.90 -15.40
CA ALA A 79 -6.21 0.50 -14.98
C ALA A 79 -5.12 1.38 -15.62
N THR A 80 -5.50 2.58 -16.04
CA THR A 80 -4.54 3.59 -16.54
C THR A 80 -4.37 4.69 -15.51
N CYS A 81 -3.13 5.02 -15.18
CA CYS A 81 -2.81 6.15 -14.31
C CYS A 81 -3.14 7.47 -15.02
N LYS A 82 -4.03 8.28 -14.44
CA LYS A 82 -4.44 9.57 -15.01
C LYS A 82 -3.32 10.61 -15.09
N LEU A 83 -2.24 10.44 -14.32
CA LEU A 83 -1.13 11.40 -14.26
C LEU A 83 0.00 11.07 -15.23
N THR A 84 0.25 9.79 -15.50
CA THR A 84 1.40 9.34 -16.31
C THR A 84 1.01 8.61 -17.59
N GLY A 85 -0.24 8.15 -17.71
CA GLY A 85 -0.65 7.25 -18.78
C GLY A 85 -0.16 5.81 -18.62
N GLU A 86 0.59 5.50 -17.55
CA GLU A 86 1.07 4.15 -17.29
C GLU A 86 -0.09 3.19 -17.01
N ILE A 87 0.04 1.96 -17.49
CA ILE A 87 -0.98 0.92 -17.37
C ILE A 87 -0.60 -0.02 -16.23
N TYR A 88 -1.60 -0.47 -15.50
CA TYR A 88 -1.49 -1.41 -14.38
C TYR A 88 -2.49 -2.56 -14.59
N HIS A 89 -2.12 -3.75 -14.16
CA HIS A 89 -2.96 -4.95 -14.21
C HIS A 89 -3.21 -5.46 -12.79
N LEU A 90 -4.47 -5.73 -12.47
CA LEU A 90 -4.92 -6.45 -11.28
C LEU A 90 -5.17 -7.92 -11.63
N LYS A 91 -4.32 -8.81 -11.15
CA LYS A 91 -4.47 -10.27 -11.31
C LYS A 91 -4.46 -10.94 -9.95
N ALA A 92 -5.52 -11.68 -9.63
CA ALA A 92 -5.67 -12.39 -8.35
C ALA A 92 -5.35 -11.50 -7.13
N ASP A 93 -5.96 -10.30 -7.08
CA ASP A 93 -5.76 -9.28 -6.05
C ASP A 93 -4.35 -8.68 -5.93
N VAL A 94 -3.46 -8.93 -6.90
CA VAL A 94 -2.14 -8.31 -6.97
C VAL A 94 -2.09 -7.32 -8.12
N VAL A 95 -1.66 -6.09 -7.82
CA VAL A 95 -1.43 -5.04 -8.82
C VAL A 95 0.03 -5.05 -9.27
N SER A 96 0.25 -5.06 -10.58
CA SER A 96 1.56 -4.85 -11.19
C SER A 96 1.48 -3.78 -12.28
N LYS A 97 2.58 -3.07 -12.49
CA LYS A 97 2.75 -2.17 -13.62
C LYS A 97 2.93 -2.98 -14.90
N TRP A 98 2.16 -2.64 -15.94
CA TRP A 98 2.31 -3.23 -17.26
C TRP A 98 3.51 -2.59 -17.94
N ASN A 99 4.62 -3.30 -18.00
CA ASN A 99 5.75 -2.93 -18.83
C ASN A 99 5.56 -3.63 -20.19
N SER A 100 5.39 -2.84 -21.25
CA SER A 100 5.56 -3.35 -22.60
C SER A 100 7.06 -3.39 -22.84
N ASP A 101 7.67 -4.56 -22.69
CA ASP A 101 8.95 -4.83 -23.34
C ASP A 101 8.75 -4.96 -24.86
#